data_AF-A0A4R7DKD6-F1
#
_entry.id   AF-A0A4R7DKD6-F1
#
_cell.length_a   1.000
_cell.length_b   1.000
_cell.length_c   1.000
_cell.angle_alpha   90.00
_cell.angle_beta   90.00
_cell.angle_gamma   90.00
#
_symmetry.space_group_name_H-M   'P 1'
#
loop_
_entity.id
_entity.type
_entity.pdbx_description
1 polymer ?
#
loop_
_entity_poly.entity_id
_entity_poly.type
_entity_poly.pdbx_seq_one_letter_code
_entity_poly.pdbx_strand_id
1 'polypeptide(L)'
;MVFIFYAFAILSLAVGTAAVYMTLIQSFPVQWSYYHYFIRKPFTWAVLVAGVIGTLLMSWQIDGLPLWTFPPLILMALAVVLAHRMHQENAFKAVDFPSMADDPLKLPLQDNMDLAVIEYNGVTKAYPLDYVIHHHIMNDRFEDKLVALTYCAMCHSIIPFDVTDIGPLFVGSFKNANMIVADKKTKTFFQQASCESVIGKLHPYTLTMIPFQVLTWSEVKKLNPCPEVVKVTKQDFKAFELPVKGLWKKVIANGLTPGLSSKNRDNTFSPRTHVVGITDKIANPQVMYLKDELLKQGVVNNEELGVVLVAVNGSVLGFKSSVEEKPVSIEPGANSTLCDTKSGTVWDVRGKFIKGEIESNLVPVAISDEYWFSWKLFHPGSKLVHCK
;
A
#
# COMPACT_ATOMS: atom_id res chain seq x y z
N MET A 1 -6.83 -2.48 47.69
CA MET A 1 -7.12 -1.31 46.83
C MET A 1 -5.95 -0.94 45.91
N VAL A 2 -4.73 -0.77 46.43
CA VAL A 2 -3.51 -0.52 45.64
C VAL A 2 -3.33 -1.52 44.49
N PHE A 3 -3.39 -2.83 44.80
CA PHE A 3 -3.27 -3.89 43.79
C PHE A 3 -4.31 -3.80 42.67
N ILE A 4 -5.53 -3.38 42.98
CA ILE A 4 -6.63 -3.26 42.01
C ILE A 4 -6.33 -2.13 41.02
N PHE A 5 -5.86 -0.97 41.50
CA PHE A 5 -5.45 0.14 40.64
C PHE A 5 -4.33 -0.25 39.69
N TYR A 6 -3.30 -0.94 40.20
CA TYR A 6 -2.21 -1.42 39.34
C TYR A 6 -2.66 -2.50 38.36
N ALA A 7 -3.56 -3.41 38.77
CA ALA A 7 -4.12 -4.42 37.86
C ALA A 7 -4.87 -3.76 36.69
N PHE A 8 -5.71 -2.75 36.97
CA PHE A 8 -6.37 -1.98 35.91
C PHE A 8 -5.40 -1.18 35.05
N ALA A 9 -4.37 -0.58 35.63
CA ALA A 9 -3.35 0.14 34.88
C ALA A 9 -2.59 -0.78 33.91
N ILE A 10 -2.17 -1.95 34.37
CA ILE A 10 -1.50 -2.97 33.56
C ILE A 10 -2.42 -3.49 32.46
N LEU A 11 -3.67 -3.80 32.79
CA LEU A 11 -4.66 -4.23 31.81
C LEU A 11 -4.92 -3.15 30.74
N SER A 12 -5.05 -1.88 31.15
CA SER A 12 -5.22 -0.75 30.24
C SER A 12 -4.02 -0.61 29.30
N LEU A 13 -2.79 -0.72 29.82
CA LEU A 13 -1.58 -0.70 29.00
C LEU A 13 -1.51 -1.88 28.01
N ALA A 14 -1.86 -3.08 28.48
CA ALA A 14 -1.91 -4.27 27.64
C ALA A 14 -2.91 -4.08 26.49
N VAL A 15 -4.14 -3.64 26.79
CA VAL A 15 -5.16 -3.34 25.76
C VAL A 15 -4.73 -2.18 24.84
N GLY A 16 -4.13 -1.12 25.39
CA GLY A 16 -3.69 0.04 24.61
C GLY A 16 -2.59 -0.29 23.59
N THR A 17 -1.76 -1.31 23.88
CA THR A 17 -0.63 -1.72 23.04
C THR A 17 -0.86 -3.01 22.25
N ALA A 18 -1.94 -3.75 22.55
CA ALA A 18 -2.21 -5.07 21.96
C ALA A 18 -2.23 -5.08 20.42
N ALA A 19 -2.62 -3.98 19.79
CA ALA A 19 -2.66 -3.82 18.34
C ALA A 19 -1.32 -4.17 17.67
N VAL A 20 -0.19 -3.85 18.30
CA VAL A 20 1.13 -4.19 17.76
C VAL A 20 1.33 -5.70 17.73
N TYR A 21 1.16 -6.36 18.87
CA TYR A 21 1.41 -7.80 18.98
C TYR A 21 0.43 -8.63 18.12
N MET A 22 -0.85 -8.22 18.05
CA MET A 22 -1.86 -8.90 17.23
C MET A 22 -1.52 -8.89 15.74
N THR A 23 -0.86 -7.83 15.25
CA THR A 23 -0.43 -7.73 13.85
C THR A 23 0.89 -8.47 13.58
N LEU A 24 1.79 -8.52 14.57
CA LEU A 24 3.11 -9.15 14.44
C LEU A 24 3.09 -10.67 14.63
N ILE A 25 2.09 -11.20 15.32
CA ILE A 25 1.96 -12.64 15.60
C ILE A 25 1.02 -13.28 14.59
N GLN A 26 1.56 -14.16 13.75
CA GLN A 26 0.82 -14.78 12.64
C GLN A 26 -0.41 -15.59 13.10
N SER A 27 -0.40 -16.20 14.29
CA SER A 27 -1.52 -17.00 14.79
C SER A 27 -2.72 -16.19 15.29
N PHE A 28 -2.59 -14.88 15.53
CA PHE A 28 -3.70 -14.07 16.03
C PHE A 28 -4.80 -13.92 14.95
N PRO A 29 -6.07 -14.25 15.24
CA PRO A 29 -7.12 -14.11 14.25
C PRO A 29 -7.37 -12.64 13.90
N VAL A 30 -7.66 -12.35 12.63
CA VAL A 30 -7.93 -10.98 12.16
C VAL A 30 -9.16 -10.35 12.83
N GLN A 31 -10.13 -11.18 13.25
CA GLN A 31 -11.30 -10.78 14.02
C GLN A 31 -10.91 -10.03 15.29
N TRP A 32 -9.84 -10.45 15.97
CA TRP A 32 -9.38 -9.80 17.20
C TRP A 32 -8.89 -8.38 16.90
N SER A 33 -8.08 -8.21 15.84
CA SER A 33 -7.65 -6.89 15.40
C SER A 33 -8.83 -5.99 15.01
N TYR A 34 -9.86 -6.56 14.38
CA TYR A 34 -11.08 -5.84 14.00
C TYR A 34 -11.87 -5.36 15.22
N TYR A 35 -12.18 -6.21 16.19
CA TYR A 35 -12.93 -5.78 17.38
C TYR A 35 -12.09 -4.89 18.30
N HIS A 36 -10.79 -5.18 18.41
CA HIS A 36 -9.85 -4.36 19.17
C HIS A 36 -9.79 -2.92 18.66
N TYR A 37 -9.84 -2.70 17.34
CA TYR A 37 -9.92 -1.39 16.72
C TYR A 37 -11.02 -0.52 17.35
N PHE A 38 -12.23 -1.07 17.56
CA PHE A 38 -13.36 -0.32 18.14
C PHE A 38 -13.29 -0.21 19.66
N ILE A 39 -12.86 -1.27 20.37
CA ILE A 39 -13.00 -1.37 21.82
C ILE A 39 -11.87 -0.66 22.58
N ARG A 40 -10.66 -0.62 22.01
CA ARG A 40 -9.46 -0.19 22.76
C ARG A 40 -9.51 1.24 23.29
N LYS A 41 -9.98 2.21 22.49
CA LYS A 41 -10.07 3.64 22.89
C LYS A 41 -11.11 3.82 24.01
N PRO A 42 -12.38 3.37 23.86
CA PRO A 42 -13.37 3.52 24.93
C PRO A 42 -12.97 2.73 26.18
N PHE A 43 -12.37 1.55 26.04
CA PHE A 43 -11.91 0.76 27.18
C PHE A 43 -10.85 1.50 28.01
N THR A 44 -9.78 1.99 27.37
CA THR A 44 -8.70 2.69 28.08
C THR A 44 -9.19 3.98 28.76
N TRP A 45 -10.11 4.71 28.12
CA TRP A 45 -10.79 5.86 28.73
C TRP A 45 -11.66 5.47 29.93
N ALA A 46 -12.49 4.43 29.79
CA ALA A 46 -13.35 3.97 30.87
C ALA A 46 -12.54 3.57 32.11
N VAL A 47 -11.41 2.88 31.91
CA VAL A 47 -10.51 2.51 33.01
C VAL A 47 -9.91 3.75 33.68
N LEU A 48 -9.43 4.74 32.91
CA LEU A 48 -8.89 5.98 33.47
C LEU A 48 -9.95 6.76 34.26
N VAL A 49 -11.14 6.95 33.69
CA VAL A 49 -12.24 7.68 34.33
C VAL A 49 -12.68 6.97 35.61
N ALA A 50 -12.84 5.65 35.58
CA ALA A 50 -13.16 4.86 36.77
C ALA A 50 -12.07 4.98 37.84
N GLY A 51 -10.79 4.99 37.45
CA GLY A 51 -9.67 5.23 38.35
C GLY A 51 -9.75 6.61 39.02
N VAL A 52 -10.01 7.67 38.25
CA VAL A 52 -10.14 9.04 38.77
C VAL A 52 -11.33 9.16 39.73
N ILE A 53 -12.49 8.63 39.35
CA ILE A 53 -13.69 8.60 40.22
C ILE A 53 -13.38 7.81 41.50
N GLY A 54 -12.73 6.66 41.40
CA GLY A 54 -12.32 5.86 42.55
C GLY A 54 -11.39 6.62 43.50
N THR A 55 -10.43 7.38 42.97
CA THR A 55 -9.55 8.25 43.76
C THR A 55 -10.33 9.35 44.48
N LEU A 56 -11.27 10.01 43.79
CA LEU A 56 -12.10 11.06 44.39
C LEU A 56 -13.00 10.52 45.51
N LEU A 57 -13.63 9.36 45.29
CA LEU A 57 -14.47 8.72 46.30
C LEU A 57 -13.67 8.30 47.54
N MET A 58 -12.48 7.72 47.35
CA MET A 58 -11.59 7.43 48.49
C MET A 58 -11.17 8.70 49.21
N SER A 59 -10.88 9.76 48.46
CA SER A 59 -10.44 11.02 49.04
C SER A 59 -11.50 11.63 49.94
N TRP A 60 -12.77 11.51 49.54
CA TRP A 60 -13.92 11.91 50.34
C TRP A 60 -14.13 11.02 51.58
N GLN A 61 -13.83 9.72 51.50
CA GLN A 61 -13.98 8.80 52.64
C GLN A 61 -12.91 8.97 53.72
N ILE A 62 -11.70 9.39 53.34
CA ILE A 62 -10.55 9.50 54.26
C ILE A 62 -10.19 10.94 54.62
N ASP A 63 -10.99 11.93 54.17
CA ASP A 63 -10.72 13.37 54.29
C ASP A 63 -9.27 13.74 53.94
N GLY A 64 -8.75 13.13 52.87
CA GLY A 64 -7.36 13.26 52.46
C GLY A 64 -7.10 12.68 51.08
N LEU A 65 -5.99 13.05 50.45
CA LEU A 65 -5.68 12.61 49.08
C LEU A 65 -4.83 11.33 49.10
N PRO A 66 -5.31 10.19 48.57
CA PRO A 66 -4.53 8.96 48.55
C PRO A 66 -3.43 9.03 47.46
N LEU A 67 -2.27 9.57 47.82
CA LEU A 67 -1.14 9.82 46.90
C LEU A 67 -0.64 8.57 46.15
N TRP A 68 -0.84 7.38 46.72
CA TRP A 68 -0.48 6.11 46.06
C TRP A 68 -1.30 5.81 44.79
N THR A 69 -2.43 6.51 44.57
CA THR A 69 -3.26 6.34 43.35
C THR A 69 -2.67 7.04 42.13
N PHE A 70 -1.77 8.02 42.30
CA PHE A 70 -1.22 8.78 41.18
C PHE A 70 -0.37 7.95 40.22
N PRO A 71 0.60 7.12 40.66
CA PRO A 71 1.38 6.31 39.73
C PRO A 71 0.52 5.39 38.82
N PRO A 72 -0.45 4.60 39.32
CA PRO A 72 -1.31 3.81 38.44
C PRO A 72 -2.22 4.67 37.55
N LEU A 73 -2.70 5.84 38.01
CA LEU A 73 -3.44 6.78 37.15
C LEU A 73 -2.59 7.32 36.00
N ILE A 74 -1.31 7.62 36.24
CA ILE A 74 -0.37 8.04 35.19
C ILE A 74 -0.20 6.93 34.15
N LEU A 75 -0.08 5.66 34.59
CA LEU A 75 -0.02 4.51 33.68
C LEU A 75 -1.32 4.34 32.87
N MET A 76 -2.48 4.54 33.48
CA MET A 76 -3.76 4.54 32.77
C MET A 76 -3.85 5.68 31.74
N ALA A 77 -3.39 6.88 32.09
CA ALA A 77 -3.32 8.01 31.17
C ALA A 77 -2.35 7.75 30.01
N LEU A 78 -1.19 7.16 30.30
CA LEU A 78 -0.25 6.70 29.27
C LEU A 78 -0.91 5.67 28.34
N ALA A 79 -1.67 4.71 28.88
CA ALA A 79 -2.39 3.75 28.06
C ALA A 79 -3.39 4.39 27.10
N VAL A 80 -4.11 5.44 27.53
CA VAL A 80 -4.98 6.24 26.65
C VAL A 80 -4.17 6.89 25.53
N VAL A 81 -3.04 7.53 25.86
CA VAL A 81 -2.15 8.16 24.87
C VAL A 81 -1.65 7.13 23.85
N LEU A 82 -1.19 5.95 24.32
CA LEU A 82 -0.71 4.88 23.46
C LEU A 82 -1.83 4.31 22.58
N ALA A 83 -3.02 4.09 23.13
CA ALA A 83 -4.18 3.59 22.38
C ALA A 83 -4.58 4.52 21.22
N HIS A 84 -4.35 5.83 21.35
CA HIS A 84 -4.58 6.82 20.29
C HIS A 84 -3.41 6.90 19.31
N ARG A 85 -2.17 7.03 19.79
CA ARG A 85 -0.99 7.21 18.92
C ARG A 85 -0.66 5.96 18.13
N MET A 86 -0.83 4.79 18.72
CA MET A 86 -0.58 3.49 18.06
C MET A 86 -1.80 3.00 17.29
N HIS A 87 -2.77 3.86 16.99
CA HIS A 87 -3.87 3.54 16.10
C HIS A 87 -3.39 3.57 14.69
N GLN A 88 -3.65 2.49 13.94
CA GLN A 88 -3.13 2.31 12.60
C GLN A 88 -3.53 3.50 11.71
N GLU A 89 -4.79 3.94 11.80
CA GLU A 89 -5.29 5.14 11.09
C GLU A 89 -4.59 6.46 11.49
N ASN A 90 -3.99 6.53 12.68
CA ASN A 90 -3.29 7.72 13.19
C ASN A 90 -1.78 7.63 12.96
N ALA A 91 -1.21 6.42 13.09
CA ALA A 91 0.19 6.12 12.85
C ALA A 91 0.53 6.18 11.36
N PHE A 92 -0.42 5.78 10.51
CA PHE A 92 -0.35 5.80 9.05
C PHE A 92 -1.55 6.58 8.51
N LYS A 93 -1.49 7.91 8.68
CA LYS A 93 -2.58 8.80 8.32
C LYS A 93 -2.68 8.89 6.80
N ALA A 94 -3.79 8.38 6.26
CA ALA A 94 -4.15 8.54 4.86
C ALA A 94 -4.27 10.03 4.49
N VAL A 95 -3.90 10.37 3.26
CA VAL A 95 -4.15 11.72 2.71
C VAL A 95 -5.45 11.67 1.93
N ASP A 96 -6.38 12.53 2.28
CA ASP A 96 -7.65 12.67 1.59
C ASP A 96 -7.60 13.93 0.73
N PHE A 97 -7.83 13.76 -0.57
CA PHE A 97 -7.94 14.81 -1.58
C PHE A 97 -6.69 15.71 -1.60
N PRO A 98 -5.51 15.15 -1.90
CA PRO A 98 -4.27 15.92 -1.96
C PRO A 98 -4.40 17.05 -2.99
N SER A 99 -3.81 18.21 -2.69
CA SER A 99 -3.71 19.29 -3.67
C SER A 99 -2.75 18.90 -4.80
N MET A 100 -3.13 19.20 -6.03
CA MET A 100 -2.23 19.07 -7.19
C MET A 100 -1.33 20.30 -7.32
N ALA A 101 -0.16 20.13 -7.91
CA ALA A 101 0.76 21.22 -8.17
C ALA A 101 0.25 22.10 -9.33
N ASP A 102 0.33 23.42 -9.17
CA ASP A 102 0.01 24.37 -10.24
C ASP A 102 0.96 24.22 -11.45
N ASP A 103 2.22 23.90 -11.16
CA ASP A 103 3.26 23.61 -12.15
C ASP A 103 4.06 22.38 -11.69
N PRO A 104 3.74 21.18 -12.19
CA PRO A 104 4.44 19.95 -11.84
C PRO A 104 5.95 20.01 -12.08
N LEU A 105 6.43 20.79 -13.07
CA LEU A 105 7.85 20.85 -13.43
C LEU A 105 8.71 21.60 -12.40
N LYS A 106 8.07 22.36 -11.49
CA LYS A 106 8.74 23.05 -10.38
C LYS A 106 8.82 22.25 -9.08
N LEU A 107 8.22 21.05 -9.05
CA LEU A 107 8.28 20.19 -7.87
C LEU A 107 9.72 19.73 -7.60
N PRO A 108 10.10 19.51 -6.33
CA PRO A 108 11.45 19.08 -5.97
C PRO A 108 11.66 17.57 -6.22
N LEU A 109 11.29 17.08 -7.39
CA LEU A 109 11.39 15.68 -7.82
C LEU A 109 12.72 15.43 -8.54
N GLN A 110 13.39 14.34 -8.20
CA GLN A 110 14.58 13.86 -8.90
C GLN A 110 14.17 12.94 -10.04
N ASP A 111 14.96 12.91 -11.12
CA ASP A 111 14.62 12.20 -12.36
C ASP A 111 14.39 10.69 -12.18
N ASN A 112 15.01 10.07 -11.18
CA ASN A 112 14.90 8.65 -10.86
C ASN A 112 13.81 8.33 -9.81
N MET A 113 13.07 9.32 -9.30
CA MET A 113 11.98 9.05 -8.36
C MET A 113 10.83 8.35 -9.08
N ASP A 114 10.29 7.30 -8.47
CA ASP A 114 9.16 6.55 -9.00
C ASP A 114 7.84 7.22 -8.64
N LEU A 115 6.94 7.30 -9.62
CA LEU A 115 5.57 7.79 -9.47
C LEU A 115 4.60 6.70 -9.92
N ALA A 116 3.56 6.46 -9.13
CA ALA A 116 2.38 5.76 -9.63
C ALA A 116 1.60 6.72 -10.54
N VAL A 117 1.44 6.36 -11.80
CA VAL A 117 0.65 7.10 -12.80
C VAL A 117 -0.65 6.35 -13.01
N ILE A 118 -1.75 7.02 -12.68
CA ILE A 118 -3.11 6.48 -12.78
C ILE A 118 -3.84 7.29 -13.84
N GLU A 119 -4.36 6.60 -14.84
CA GLU A 119 -5.29 7.17 -15.81
C GLU A 119 -6.66 6.55 -15.58
N TYR A 120 -7.61 7.38 -15.16
CA TYR A 120 -8.96 6.90 -14.87
C TYR A 120 -9.98 7.98 -15.20
N ASN A 121 -11.04 7.60 -15.90
CA ASN A 121 -12.13 8.50 -16.27
C ASN A 121 -11.65 9.78 -17.01
N GLY A 122 -10.69 9.64 -17.92
CA GLY A 122 -10.14 10.75 -18.70
C GLY A 122 -9.13 11.64 -17.96
N VAL A 123 -8.92 11.43 -16.67
CA VAL A 123 -7.96 12.19 -15.86
C VAL A 123 -6.71 11.36 -15.64
N THR A 124 -5.54 11.98 -15.83
CA THR A 124 -4.24 11.35 -15.54
C THR A 124 -3.56 12.06 -14.38
N LYS A 125 -3.26 11.32 -13.31
CA LYS A 125 -2.58 11.84 -12.13
C LYS A 125 -1.36 11.00 -11.79
N ALA A 126 -0.34 11.62 -11.20
CA ALA A 126 0.88 10.97 -10.78
C ALA A 126 1.20 11.26 -9.30
N TYR A 127 1.62 10.20 -8.59
CA TYR A 127 1.83 10.21 -7.15
C TYR A 127 3.25 9.73 -6.83
N PRO A 128 4.16 10.60 -6.33
CA PRO A 128 5.51 10.20 -5.93
C PRO A 128 5.47 9.12 -4.84
N LEU A 129 6.03 7.94 -5.13
CA LEU A 129 5.94 6.79 -4.22
C LEU A 129 6.68 7.02 -2.91
N ASP A 130 7.76 7.80 -2.93
CA ASP A 130 8.47 8.26 -1.73
C ASP A 130 7.64 9.18 -0.83
N TYR A 131 6.59 9.82 -1.37
CA TYR A 131 5.60 10.52 -0.57
C TYR A 131 4.49 9.57 -0.10
N VAL A 132 3.98 8.72 -0.99
CA VAL A 132 2.88 7.78 -0.69
C VAL A 132 3.27 6.80 0.41
N ILE A 133 4.52 6.33 0.46
CA ILE A 133 4.97 5.33 1.45
C ILE A 133 4.76 5.77 2.91
N HIS A 134 4.82 7.08 3.20
CA HIS A 134 4.59 7.62 4.55
C HIS A 134 3.14 7.56 4.99
N HIS A 135 2.23 7.67 4.03
CA HIS A 135 0.79 7.76 4.27
C HIS A 135 0.09 6.44 4.01
N HIS A 136 0.71 5.56 3.22
CA HIS A 136 0.20 4.29 2.71
C HIS A 136 -1.04 4.38 1.83
N ILE A 137 -1.86 5.44 1.94
CA ILE A 137 -3.10 5.61 1.19
C ILE A 137 -3.26 7.07 0.78
N MET A 138 -3.50 7.29 -0.51
CA MET A 138 -3.96 8.55 -1.08
C MET A 138 -5.37 8.35 -1.62
N ASN A 139 -6.37 9.00 -1.03
CA ASN A 139 -7.73 9.03 -1.55
C ASN A 139 -7.90 10.27 -2.40
N ASP A 140 -8.33 10.13 -3.66
CA ASP A 140 -8.40 11.24 -4.59
C ASP A 140 -9.57 11.09 -5.58
N ARG A 141 -9.98 12.20 -6.20
CA ARG A 141 -11.08 12.27 -7.17
C ARG A 141 -10.56 12.24 -8.59
N PHE A 142 -11.21 11.46 -9.44
CA PHE A 142 -11.03 11.42 -10.88
C PHE A 142 -12.39 11.76 -11.49
N GLU A 143 -12.69 13.07 -11.58
CA GLU A 143 -14.04 13.60 -11.83
C GLU A 143 -15.07 13.08 -10.81
N ASP A 144 -16.09 12.34 -11.27
CA ASP A 144 -17.14 11.74 -10.45
C ASP A 144 -16.69 10.47 -9.72
N LYS A 145 -15.50 9.96 -10.02
CA LYS A 145 -14.95 8.74 -9.43
C LYS A 145 -14.05 9.02 -8.23
N LEU A 146 -14.02 8.08 -7.29
CA LEU A 146 -13.13 8.10 -6.14
C LEU A 146 -12.13 6.95 -6.21
N VAL A 147 -10.85 7.28 -6.13
CA VAL A 147 -9.75 6.33 -6.21
C VAL A 147 -8.97 6.35 -4.90
N ALA A 148 -8.65 5.16 -4.38
CA ALA A 148 -7.73 4.99 -3.26
C ALA A 148 -6.44 4.32 -3.76
N LEU A 149 -5.38 5.10 -3.96
CA LEU A 149 -4.04 4.57 -4.22
C LEU A 149 -3.46 4.04 -2.90
N THR A 150 -3.20 2.74 -2.85
CA THR A 150 -2.64 2.07 -1.67
C THR A 150 -1.21 1.64 -1.91
N TYR A 151 -0.34 1.77 -0.91
CA TYR A 151 1.04 1.32 -0.94
C TYR A 151 1.39 0.53 0.33
N CYS A 152 1.60 -0.78 0.20
CA CYS A 152 2.14 -1.59 1.30
C CYS A 152 3.67 -1.55 1.28
N ALA A 153 4.28 -0.68 2.09
CA ALA A 153 5.74 -0.56 2.21
C ALA A 153 6.46 -1.89 2.51
N MET A 154 5.81 -2.79 3.26
CA MET A 154 6.39 -4.09 3.60
C MET A 154 6.47 -5.05 2.41
N CYS A 155 5.48 -5.01 1.51
CA CYS A 155 5.35 -5.87 0.33
C CYS A 155 5.93 -5.25 -0.94
N HIS A 156 6.22 -3.95 -0.92
CA HIS A 156 6.45 -3.12 -2.11
C HIS A 156 5.24 -3.06 -3.06
N SER A 157 4.03 -3.45 -2.62
CA SER A 157 2.85 -3.52 -3.50
C SER A 157 2.10 -2.20 -3.58
N ILE A 158 1.89 -1.71 -4.80
CA ILE A 158 1.09 -0.52 -5.10
C ILE A 158 -0.19 -0.97 -5.81
N ILE A 159 -1.35 -0.59 -5.28
CA ILE A 159 -2.64 -0.97 -5.87
C ILE A 159 -3.62 0.20 -5.71
N PRO A 160 -4.05 0.84 -6.81
CA PRO A 160 -5.17 1.76 -6.79
C PRO A 160 -6.50 1.02 -6.92
N PHE A 161 -7.47 1.41 -6.10
CA PHE A 161 -8.81 0.85 -6.09
C PHE A 161 -9.86 1.88 -6.48
N ASP A 162 -10.86 1.47 -7.26
CA ASP A 162 -12.11 2.21 -7.37
C ASP A 162 -12.90 2.01 -6.07
N VAL A 163 -13.13 3.12 -5.37
CA VAL A 163 -13.85 3.17 -4.10
C VAL A 163 -15.03 4.14 -4.16
N THR A 164 -15.53 4.44 -5.36
CA THR A 164 -16.65 5.36 -5.59
C THR A 164 -17.86 5.01 -4.73
N ASP A 165 -18.21 3.73 -4.62
CA ASP A 165 -19.42 3.28 -3.91
C ASP A 165 -19.25 3.20 -2.38
N ILE A 166 -18.02 3.02 -1.90
CA ILE A 166 -17.72 2.75 -0.48
C ILE A 166 -17.07 3.94 0.24
N GLY A 167 -16.52 4.89 -0.51
CA GLY A 167 -15.85 6.07 0.00
C GLY A 167 -14.35 5.84 0.31
N PRO A 168 -13.68 6.87 0.87
CA PRO A 168 -12.25 6.84 1.10
C PRO A 168 -11.80 5.71 2.03
N LEU A 169 -10.60 5.18 1.80
CA LEU A 169 -9.98 4.15 2.62
C LEU A 169 -9.04 4.72 3.67
N PHE A 170 -8.75 3.93 4.70
CA PHE A 170 -7.69 4.19 5.68
C PHE A 170 -7.00 2.89 6.08
N VAL A 171 -5.84 2.99 6.75
CA VAL A 171 -5.11 1.82 7.25
C VAL A 171 -5.84 1.25 8.47
N GLY A 172 -6.49 0.10 8.30
CA GLY A 172 -7.25 -0.57 9.36
C GLY A 172 -6.36 -1.42 10.26
N SER A 173 -5.49 -2.24 9.66
CA SER A 173 -4.64 -3.20 10.36
C SER A 173 -3.52 -3.71 9.45
N PHE A 174 -2.79 -4.72 9.91
CA PHE A 174 -1.85 -5.51 9.13
C PHE A 174 -2.03 -6.99 9.44
N LYS A 175 -1.89 -7.85 8.43
CA LYS A 175 -1.95 -9.30 8.59
C LYS A 175 -1.06 -9.97 7.55
N ASN A 176 -0.35 -11.01 7.99
CA ASN A 176 0.58 -11.77 7.15
C ASN A 176 1.60 -10.89 6.41
N ALA A 177 2.17 -9.91 7.12
CA ALA A 177 3.08 -8.90 6.58
C ALA A 177 2.52 -8.01 5.44
N ASN A 178 1.21 -8.08 5.15
CA ASN A 178 0.52 -7.21 4.19
C ASN A 178 -0.46 -6.27 4.90
N MET A 179 -0.74 -5.15 4.25
CA MET A 179 -1.63 -4.11 4.76
C MET A 179 -3.10 -4.54 4.67
N ILE A 180 -3.87 -4.24 5.71
CA ILE A 180 -5.34 -4.28 5.68
C ILE A 180 -5.84 -2.83 5.59
N VAL A 181 -6.56 -2.55 4.51
CA VAL A 181 -7.25 -1.27 4.30
C VAL A 181 -8.70 -1.39 4.74
N ALA A 182 -9.33 -0.26 5.08
CA ALA A 182 -10.72 -0.26 5.51
C ALA A 182 -11.47 0.97 5.00
N ASP A 183 -12.75 0.81 4.69
CA ASP A 183 -13.59 1.92 4.25
C ASP A 183 -14.09 2.74 5.45
N LYS A 184 -14.21 4.07 5.29
CA LYS A 184 -14.60 4.94 6.41
C LYS A 184 -16.05 4.75 6.87
N LYS A 185 -16.96 4.28 6.00
CA LYS A 185 -18.41 4.26 6.23
C LYS A 185 -18.86 3.04 7.05
N THR A 186 -18.46 1.86 6.60
CA THR A 186 -18.84 0.57 7.18
C THR A 186 -17.73 -0.07 8.00
N LYS A 187 -16.50 0.47 7.87
CA LYS A 187 -15.31 -0.04 8.56
C LYS A 187 -14.99 -1.49 8.19
N THR A 188 -15.40 -1.94 7.01
CA THR A 188 -15.06 -3.27 6.50
C THR A 188 -13.57 -3.32 6.20
N PHE A 189 -12.90 -4.39 6.64
CA PHE A 189 -11.48 -4.62 6.43
C PHE A 189 -11.28 -5.41 5.14
N PHE A 190 -10.34 -4.98 4.31
CA PHE A 190 -9.94 -5.62 3.05
C PHE A 190 -8.43 -5.90 3.08
N GLN A 191 -8.03 -7.11 2.69
CA GLN A 191 -6.62 -7.43 2.53
C GLN A 191 -6.14 -6.82 1.22
N GLN A 192 -5.13 -5.95 1.27
CA GLN A 192 -4.70 -5.18 0.10
C GLN A 192 -4.22 -6.09 -1.04
N ALA A 193 -3.40 -7.10 -0.74
CA ALA A 193 -2.84 -7.97 -1.77
C ALA A 193 -3.88 -8.87 -2.47
N SER A 194 -4.90 -9.36 -1.76
CA SER A 194 -5.95 -10.18 -2.39
C SER A 194 -7.14 -9.36 -2.91
N CYS A 195 -7.22 -8.07 -2.55
CA CYS A 195 -8.36 -7.19 -2.81
C CYS A 195 -9.67 -7.59 -2.09
N GLU A 196 -9.67 -8.69 -1.33
CA GLU A 196 -10.87 -9.26 -0.72
C GLU A 196 -11.14 -8.69 0.67
N SER A 197 -12.42 -8.48 0.96
CA SER A 197 -12.89 -8.22 2.31
C SER A 197 -12.60 -9.41 3.22
N VAL A 198 -12.11 -9.13 4.42
CA VAL A 198 -11.76 -10.13 5.43
C VAL A 198 -12.81 -10.19 6.54
N ILE A 199 -13.38 -9.03 6.91
CA ILE A 199 -14.40 -8.91 7.95
C ILE A 199 -15.10 -7.55 7.87
N GLY A 200 -16.40 -7.51 8.15
CA GLY A 200 -17.18 -6.27 8.24
C GLY A 200 -18.51 -6.38 7.50
N LYS A 201 -19.24 -5.28 7.44
CA LYS A 201 -20.61 -5.26 6.90
C LYS A 201 -20.69 -5.59 5.41
N LEU A 202 -19.66 -5.24 4.64
CA LEU A 202 -19.62 -5.51 3.21
C LEU A 202 -19.11 -6.93 2.89
N HIS A 203 -18.63 -7.71 3.88
CA HIS A 203 -18.09 -9.04 3.60
C HIS A 203 -19.20 -10.04 3.22
N PRO A 204 -19.06 -10.81 2.12
CA PRO A 204 -17.95 -10.82 1.16
C PRO A 204 -18.07 -9.73 0.07
N TYR A 205 -16.95 -9.06 -0.21
CA TYR A 205 -16.77 -8.05 -1.26
C TYR A 205 -15.32 -8.05 -1.75
N THR A 206 -15.08 -7.75 -3.02
CA THR A 206 -13.75 -7.62 -3.61
C THR A 206 -13.59 -6.23 -4.20
N LEU A 207 -12.52 -5.52 -3.82
CA LEU A 207 -12.20 -4.20 -4.35
C LEU A 207 -11.82 -4.31 -5.83
N THR A 208 -12.27 -3.34 -6.63
CA THR A 208 -11.95 -3.28 -8.05
C THR A 208 -10.63 -2.52 -8.23
N MET A 209 -9.61 -3.20 -8.73
CA MET A 209 -8.33 -2.59 -9.06
C MET A 209 -8.46 -1.69 -10.29
N ILE A 210 -7.73 -0.57 -10.27
CA ILE A 210 -7.58 0.33 -11.43
C ILE A 210 -6.21 0.06 -12.05
N PRO A 211 -6.12 -0.09 -13.39
CA PRO A 211 -4.84 -0.16 -14.07
C PRO A 211 -3.99 1.09 -13.81
N PHE A 212 -2.70 0.90 -13.59
CA PHE A 212 -1.75 1.98 -13.36
C PHE A 212 -0.37 1.55 -13.85
N GLN A 213 0.55 2.50 -13.93
CA GLN A 213 1.95 2.25 -14.24
C GLN A 213 2.83 2.89 -13.17
N VAL A 214 4.00 2.32 -12.95
CA VAL A 214 5.07 2.99 -12.21
C VAL A 214 6.05 3.55 -13.24
N LEU A 215 6.26 4.86 -13.21
CA LEU A 215 7.16 5.57 -14.12
C LEU A 215 8.07 6.48 -13.32
N THR A 216 9.31 6.63 -13.76
CA THR A 216 10.23 7.61 -13.17
C THR A 216 9.79 9.03 -13.51
N TRP A 217 10.15 10.01 -12.67
CA TRP A 217 9.86 11.42 -12.94
C TRP A 217 10.42 11.89 -14.29
N SER A 218 11.59 11.36 -14.69
CA SER A 218 12.19 11.62 -16.00
C SER A 218 11.28 11.25 -17.17
N GLU A 219 10.39 10.28 -16.99
CA GLU A 219 9.40 9.84 -17.97
C GLU A 219 8.09 10.61 -17.84
N VAL A 220 7.58 10.79 -16.62
CA VAL A 220 6.33 11.52 -16.37
C VAL A 220 6.40 12.93 -16.94
N LYS A 221 7.52 13.65 -16.75
CA LYS A 221 7.68 15.03 -17.22
C LYS A 221 7.76 15.19 -18.74
N LYS A 222 7.92 14.08 -19.49
CA LYS A 222 7.94 14.06 -20.97
C LYS A 222 6.56 13.78 -21.57
N LEU A 223 5.60 13.31 -20.76
CA LEU A 223 4.25 13.01 -21.21
C LEU A 223 3.54 14.27 -21.70
N ASN A 224 2.69 14.11 -22.71
CA ASN A 224 1.89 15.21 -23.26
C ASN A 224 0.41 14.80 -23.38
N PRO A 225 -0.51 15.47 -22.66
CA PRO A 225 -0.23 16.46 -21.62
C PRO A 225 0.52 15.84 -20.42
N CYS A 226 1.29 16.66 -19.70
CA CYS A 226 1.92 16.24 -18.46
C CYS A 226 0.84 15.95 -17.42
N PRO A 227 0.87 14.80 -16.71
CA PRO A 227 -0.11 14.47 -15.68
C PRO A 227 -0.17 15.51 -14.57
N GLU A 228 -1.32 15.60 -13.90
CA GLU A 228 -1.40 16.32 -12.63
C GLU A 228 -0.54 15.58 -11.59
N VAL A 229 0.33 16.31 -10.89
CA VAL A 229 1.21 15.71 -9.89
C VAL A 229 0.86 16.25 -8.52
N VAL A 230 0.78 15.35 -7.53
CA VAL A 230 0.53 15.75 -6.14
C VAL A 230 1.57 16.75 -5.67
N LYS A 231 1.10 17.84 -5.04
CA LYS A 231 1.93 18.88 -4.48
C LYS A 231 2.74 18.35 -3.30
N VAL A 232 4.06 18.43 -3.43
CA VAL A 232 5.04 17.93 -2.47
C VAL A 232 6.17 18.93 -2.27
N THR A 233 6.81 18.86 -1.12
CA THR A 233 7.96 19.69 -0.73
C THR A 233 9.17 18.82 -0.42
N LYS A 234 10.36 19.43 -0.31
CA LYS A 234 11.58 18.71 0.08
C LYS A 234 11.47 18.01 1.44
N GLN A 235 10.58 18.47 2.32
CA GLN A 235 10.39 17.88 3.64
C GLN A 235 9.62 16.56 3.60
N ASP A 236 8.88 16.32 2.52
CA ASP A 236 8.05 15.13 2.32
C ASP A 236 8.87 13.91 1.87
N PHE A 237 10.09 14.12 1.37
CA PHE A 237 11.01 13.07 0.90
C PHE A 237 12.05 12.66 1.95
N LYS A 238 11.67 12.66 3.22
CA LYS A 238 12.51 12.09 4.27
C LYS A 238 12.47 10.57 4.16
N ALA A 239 13.54 9.89 4.58
CA ALA A 239 13.52 8.43 4.61
C ALA A 239 12.34 7.91 5.47
N PHE A 240 11.57 6.96 4.93
CA PHE A 240 10.51 6.31 5.69
C PHE A 240 11.06 5.66 6.97
N GLU A 241 10.38 5.89 8.07
CA GLU A 241 10.72 5.36 9.39
C GLU A 241 9.44 4.88 10.07
N LEU A 242 9.56 3.75 10.77
CA LEU A 242 8.53 3.30 11.71
C LEU A 242 8.55 4.17 12.97
N PRO A 243 7.50 4.13 13.82
CA PRO A 243 7.45 4.91 15.07
C PRO A 243 8.67 4.73 15.99
N VAL A 244 9.37 3.59 15.88
CA VAL A 244 10.66 3.34 16.54
C VAL A 244 11.80 3.63 15.56
N LYS A 245 12.58 4.67 15.85
CA LYS A 245 13.69 5.14 15.01
C LYS A 245 14.68 4.02 14.67
N GLY A 246 14.99 3.85 13.39
CA GLY A 246 15.96 2.86 12.88
C GLY A 246 15.44 1.42 12.85
N LEU A 247 14.24 1.14 13.37
CA LEU A 247 13.62 -0.17 13.29
C LEU A 247 13.35 -0.55 11.84
N TRP A 248 12.88 0.39 11.02
CA TRP A 248 12.64 0.17 9.59
C TRP A 248 13.90 -0.34 8.89
N LYS A 249 15.02 0.38 9.03
CA LYS A 249 16.31 -0.02 8.44
C LYS A 249 16.74 -1.43 8.85
N LYS A 250 16.58 -1.79 10.13
CA LYS A 250 16.88 -3.15 10.62
C LYS A 250 15.96 -4.21 10.01
N VAL A 251 14.67 -3.93 9.89
CA VAL A 251 13.68 -4.84 9.29
C VAL A 251 13.97 -5.08 7.82
N ILE A 252 14.32 -4.02 7.08
CA ILE A 252 14.71 -4.11 5.68
C ILE A 252 16.00 -4.92 5.53
N ALA A 253 17.07 -4.53 6.25
CA ALA A 253 18.40 -5.12 6.10
C ALA A 253 18.45 -6.61 6.47
N ASN A 254 17.67 -7.05 7.45
CA ASN A 254 17.70 -8.43 7.94
C ASN A 254 16.72 -9.38 7.22
N GLY A 255 16.02 -8.92 6.17
CA GLY A 255 15.02 -9.74 5.48
C GLY A 255 13.85 -10.18 6.38
N LEU A 256 13.61 -9.45 7.46
CA LEU A 256 12.52 -9.73 8.39
C LEU A 256 11.18 -9.42 7.74
N THR A 257 10.22 -10.33 7.91
CA THR A 257 8.82 -10.19 7.48
C THR A 257 7.92 -10.25 8.72
N PRO A 258 7.80 -9.16 9.50
CA PRO A 258 7.01 -9.17 10.72
C PRO A 258 5.55 -9.56 10.43
N GLY A 259 4.98 -10.46 11.24
CA GLY A 259 3.66 -11.03 10.96
C GLY A 259 3.64 -12.27 10.06
N LEU A 260 4.79 -12.70 9.52
CA LEU A 260 4.91 -13.90 8.69
C LEU A 260 6.15 -14.73 9.07
N SER A 261 5.94 -15.95 9.54
CA SER A 261 7.01 -16.87 9.93
C SER A 261 7.79 -17.39 8.73
N SER A 262 9.11 -17.58 8.87
CA SER A 262 9.96 -18.20 7.85
C SER A 262 9.55 -19.64 7.51
N LYS A 263 8.92 -20.35 8.45
CA LYS A 263 8.38 -21.71 8.24
C LYS A 263 7.16 -21.74 7.33
N ASN A 264 6.43 -20.63 7.24
CA ASN A 264 5.15 -20.52 6.55
C ASN A 264 5.26 -19.69 5.26
N ARG A 265 6.48 -19.39 4.81
CA ARG A 265 6.73 -18.64 3.57
C ARG A 265 7.65 -19.43 2.65
N ASP A 266 7.53 -19.16 1.36
CA ASP A 266 8.46 -19.64 0.34
C ASP A 266 9.84 -19.00 0.55
N ASN A 267 10.90 -19.82 0.59
CA ASN A 267 12.28 -19.38 0.78
C ASN A 267 13.18 -19.68 -0.44
N THR A 268 12.59 -19.89 -1.62
CA THR A 268 13.33 -20.12 -2.88
C THR A 268 14.22 -18.92 -3.22
N PHE A 269 13.73 -17.70 -2.97
CA PHE A 269 14.50 -16.46 -3.12
C PHE A 269 14.51 -15.67 -1.81
N SER A 270 15.39 -14.66 -1.75
CA SER A 270 15.35 -13.68 -0.66
C SER A 270 13.95 -13.07 -0.56
N PRO A 271 13.38 -12.86 0.64
CA PRO A 271 12.02 -12.36 0.80
C PRO A 271 11.75 -11.11 -0.02
N ARG A 272 12.73 -10.18 -0.06
CA ARG A 272 12.64 -8.88 -0.72
C ARG A 272 13.16 -8.88 -2.16
N THR A 273 13.24 -10.04 -2.79
CA THR A 273 13.51 -10.12 -4.24
C THR A 273 12.33 -9.52 -4.99
N HIS A 274 12.57 -8.56 -5.87
CA HIS A 274 11.52 -7.97 -6.68
C HIS A 274 11.06 -8.95 -7.76
N VAL A 275 9.74 -9.14 -7.83
CA VAL A 275 9.08 -9.87 -8.89
C VAL A 275 8.06 -8.98 -9.57
N VAL A 276 7.93 -9.16 -10.88
CA VAL A 276 6.85 -8.55 -11.66
C VAL A 276 5.88 -9.66 -12.01
N GLY A 277 4.66 -9.56 -11.51
CA GLY A 277 3.62 -10.55 -11.74
C GLY A 277 2.44 -9.98 -12.49
N ILE A 278 1.89 -10.78 -13.41
CA ILE A 278 0.70 -10.42 -14.19
C ILE A 278 -0.53 -10.71 -13.32
N THR A 279 -1.23 -9.64 -12.92
CA THR A 279 -2.43 -9.71 -12.07
C THR A 279 -3.72 -9.69 -12.88
N ASP A 280 -3.64 -9.41 -14.18
CA ASP A 280 -4.76 -9.53 -15.11
C ASP A 280 -5.28 -10.98 -15.19
N LYS A 281 -6.59 -11.12 -15.42
CA LYS A 281 -7.28 -12.42 -15.56
C LYS A 281 -6.80 -13.23 -16.75
N ILE A 282 -6.09 -12.60 -17.69
CA ILE A 282 -5.41 -13.28 -18.81
C ILE A 282 -4.45 -14.36 -18.31
N ALA A 283 -3.82 -14.17 -17.13
CA ALA A 283 -2.97 -15.17 -16.50
C ALA A 283 -3.71 -15.93 -15.40
N ASN A 284 -4.14 -17.17 -15.68
CA ASN A 284 -4.75 -18.05 -14.68
C ASN A 284 -4.23 -19.51 -14.81
N PRO A 285 -3.39 -20.01 -13.88
CA PRO A 285 -2.86 -19.31 -12.71
C PRO A 285 -1.93 -18.14 -13.08
N GLN A 286 -1.72 -17.21 -12.14
CA GLN A 286 -0.89 -16.04 -12.39
C GLN A 286 0.55 -16.41 -12.77
N VAL A 287 1.18 -15.57 -13.57
CA VAL A 287 2.57 -15.73 -14.01
C VAL A 287 3.40 -14.58 -13.45
N MET A 288 4.63 -14.89 -13.03
CA MET A 288 5.58 -13.91 -12.52
C MET A 288 6.98 -14.11 -13.10
N TYR A 289 7.77 -13.03 -13.04
CA TYR A 289 9.14 -12.96 -13.51
C TYR A 289 10.00 -12.29 -12.44
N LEU A 290 11.29 -12.61 -12.41
CA LEU A 290 12.24 -11.84 -11.61
C LEU A 290 12.44 -10.47 -12.28
N LYS A 291 12.30 -9.38 -11.52
CA LYS A 291 12.45 -8.02 -12.08
C LYS A 291 13.83 -7.83 -12.72
N ASP A 292 14.89 -8.33 -12.09
CA ASP A 292 16.25 -8.22 -12.60
C ASP A 292 16.45 -8.92 -13.94
N GLU A 293 15.72 -10.01 -14.22
CA GLU A 293 15.78 -10.68 -15.51
C GLU A 293 15.07 -9.86 -16.60
N LEU A 294 13.90 -9.29 -16.28
CA LEU A 294 13.17 -8.40 -17.18
C LEU A 294 13.99 -7.15 -17.54
N LEU A 295 14.64 -6.54 -16.54
CA LEU A 295 15.49 -5.36 -16.75
C LEU A 295 16.73 -5.66 -17.60
N LYS A 296 17.31 -6.86 -17.48
CA LYS A 296 18.45 -7.29 -18.30
C LYS A 296 18.05 -7.57 -19.74
N GLN A 297 16.91 -8.21 -19.95
CA GLN A 297 16.43 -8.56 -21.28
C GLN A 297 15.88 -7.34 -22.04
N GLY A 298 15.32 -6.37 -21.33
CA GLY A 298 14.71 -5.18 -21.93
C GLY A 298 13.30 -5.42 -22.42
N VAL A 299 13.09 -6.42 -23.28
CA VAL A 299 11.77 -6.79 -23.82
C VAL A 299 11.56 -8.29 -23.68
N VAL A 300 10.43 -8.69 -23.09
CA VAL A 300 10.03 -10.09 -22.94
C VAL A 300 8.65 -10.30 -23.53
N ASN A 301 8.58 -11.13 -24.57
CA ASN A 301 7.33 -11.54 -25.17
C ASN A 301 6.87 -12.88 -24.58
N ASN A 302 5.69 -12.90 -23.99
CA ASN A 302 5.00 -14.11 -23.57
C ASN A 302 3.90 -14.44 -24.57
N GLU A 303 4.23 -15.29 -25.54
CA GLU A 303 3.32 -15.73 -26.60
C GLU A 303 2.12 -16.52 -26.06
N GLU A 304 2.31 -17.30 -24.98
CA GLU A 304 1.23 -18.11 -24.38
C GLU A 304 0.12 -17.22 -23.81
N LEU A 305 0.48 -16.07 -23.22
CA LEU A 305 -0.48 -15.13 -22.65
C LEU A 305 -0.87 -14.00 -23.62
N GLY A 306 -0.16 -13.85 -24.74
CA GLY A 306 -0.32 -12.68 -25.62
C GLY A 306 0.04 -11.37 -24.93
N VAL A 307 1.11 -11.37 -24.13
CA VAL A 307 1.57 -10.22 -23.33
C VAL A 307 3.03 -9.92 -23.65
N VAL A 308 3.36 -8.64 -23.77
CA VAL A 308 4.75 -8.17 -23.83
C VAL A 308 5.06 -7.31 -22.61
N LEU A 309 6.20 -7.58 -21.99
CA LEU A 309 6.75 -6.81 -20.88
C LEU A 309 7.94 -6.01 -21.40
N VAL A 310 7.93 -4.70 -21.15
CA VAL A 310 8.96 -3.76 -21.62
C VAL A 310 9.57 -3.05 -20.42
N ALA A 311 10.88 -3.18 -20.25
CA ALA A 311 11.64 -2.45 -19.26
C ALA A 311 11.98 -1.04 -19.77
N VAL A 312 11.61 -0.03 -18.98
CA VAL A 312 11.89 1.39 -19.27
C VAL A 312 12.40 2.06 -18.00
N ASN A 313 13.63 2.56 -18.02
CA ASN A 313 14.28 3.26 -16.90
C ASN A 313 14.15 2.56 -15.52
N GLY A 314 14.29 1.23 -15.46
CA GLY A 314 14.19 0.48 -14.21
C GLY A 314 12.77 0.13 -13.76
N SER A 315 11.76 0.61 -14.49
CA SER A 315 10.36 0.17 -14.38
C SER A 315 10.04 -0.88 -15.44
N VAL A 316 9.00 -1.68 -15.22
CA VAL A 316 8.49 -2.64 -16.20
C VAL A 316 7.05 -2.26 -16.53
N LEU A 317 6.70 -2.33 -17.81
CA LEU A 317 5.39 -2.03 -18.35
C LEU A 317 4.84 -3.28 -19.03
N GLY A 318 3.54 -3.54 -18.90
CA GLY A 318 2.88 -4.66 -19.54
C GLY A 318 1.84 -4.21 -20.55
N PHE A 319 1.87 -4.79 -21.74
CA PHE A 319 0.89 -4.55 -22.81
C PHE A 319 0.45 -5.86 -23.45
N LYS A 320 -0.73 -5.89 -24.05
CA LYS A 320 -1.11 -6.99 -24.96
C LYS A 320 -0.19 -6.97 -26.18
N SER A 321 0.18 -8.15 -26.68
CA SER A 321 0.97 -8.31 -27.91
C SER A 321 0.14 -8.14 -29.20
N SER A 322 -1.09 -7.63 -29.07
CA SER A 322 -1.97 -7.29 -30.19
C SER A 322 -2.78 -6.01 -29.92
N VAL A 323 -3.05 -5.28 -30.99
CA VAL A 323 -3.92 -4.09 -31.03
C VAL A 323 -4.92 -4.31 -32.15
N GLU A 324 -6.22 -4.19 -31.87
CA GLU A 324 -7.29 -4.46 -32.85
C GLU A 324 -7.13 -5.80 -33.59
N GLU A 325 -6.80 -6.85 -32.83
CA GLU A 325 -6.53 -8.21 -33.33
C GLU A 325 -5.29 -8.34 -34.25
N LYS A 326 -4.55 -7.25 -34.49
CA LYS A 326 -3.28 -7.28 -35.24
C LYS A 326 -2.10 -7.47 -34.28
N PRO A 327 -1.20 -8.44 -34.52
CA PRO A 327 -0.03 -8.64 -33.68
C PRO A 327 0.95 -7.46 -33.81
N VAL A 328 1.46 -6.98 -32.68
CA VAL A 328 2.44 -5.89 -32.60
C VAL A 328 3.75 -6.40 -31.98
N SER A 329 4.88 -5.90 -32.48
CA SER A 329 6.21 -6.22 -31.99
C SER A 329 6.82 -5.01 -31.29
N ILE A 330 6.51 -4.87 -30.01
CA ILE A 330 6.82 -3.67 -29.23
C ILE A 330 8.28 -3.67 -28.77
N GLU A 331 9.02 -2.62 -29.13
CA GLU A 331 10.38 -2.36 -28.68
C GLU A 331 10.53 -0.93 -28.13
N PRO A 332 11.47 -0.67 -27.19
CA PRO A 332 11.83 0.68 -26.78
C PRO A 332 12.36 1.50 -27.97
N GLY A 333 11.78 2.68 -28.17
CA GLY A 333 12.22 3.67 -29.15
C GLY A 333 13.07 4.78 -28.56
N ALA A 334 13.37 5.80 -29.37
CA ALA A 334 14.08 6.99 -28.92
C ALA A 334 13.25 7.80 -27.91
N ASN A 335 13.90 8.49 -26.97
CA ASN A 335 13.23 9.34 -25.98
C ASN A 335 12.15 8.62 -25.15
N SER A 336 12.36 7.32 -24.88
CA SER A 336 11.47 6.50 -24.05
C SER A 336 10.06 6.29 -24.62
N THR A 337 9.91 6.41 -25.94
CA THR A 337 8.71 5.95 -26.65
C THR A 337 8.72 4.43 -26.79
N LEU A 338 7.57 3.86 -27.17
CA LEU A 338 7.46 2.47 -27.60
C LEU A 338 7.23 2.45 -29.12
N CYS A 339 7.81 1.50 -29.83
CA CYS A 339 7.72 1.40 -31.28
C CYS A 339 7.35 -0.03 -31.70
N ASP A 340 6.47 -0.17 -32.69
CA ASP A 340 6.26 -1.44 -33.38
C ASP A 340 7.24 -1.57 -34.54
N THR A 341 8.09 -2.58 -34.51
CA THR A 341 9.12 -2.79 -35.54
C THR A 341 8.56 -3.16 -36.90
N LYS A 342 7.29 -3.60 -36.97
CA LYS A 342 6.63 -3.98 -38.23
C LYS A 342 5.95 -2.80 -38.93
N SER A 343 5.09 -2.08 -38.21
CA SER A 343 4.32 -0.96 -38.77
C SER A 343 5.01 0.40 -38.65
N GLY A 344 6.08 0.50 -37.85
CA GLY A 344 6.71 1.77 -37.51
C GLY A 344 5.85 2.68 -36.63
N THR A 345 4.78 2.13 -36.04
CA THR A 345 3.91 2.87 -35.12
C THR A 345 4.64 3.20 -33.83
N VAL A 346 4.48 4.44 -33.35
CA VAL A 346 5.10 4.96 -32.15
C VAL A 346 4.04 5.34 -31.13
N TRP A 347 4.23 4.87 -29.90
CA TRP A 347 3.45 5.22 -28.73
C TRP A 347 4.30 5.93 -27.68
N ASP A 348 3.67 6.70 -26.79
CA ASP A 348 4.34 7.14 -25.56
C ASP A 348 4.58 5.94 -24.62
N VAL A 349 5.29 6.16 -23.52
CA VAL A 349 5.58 5.12 -22.51
C VAL A 349 4.32 4.54 -21.86
N ARG A 350 3.18 5.24 -21.92
CA ARG A 350 1.88 4.73 -21.44
C ARG A 350 1.15 3.88 -22.47
N GLY A 351 1.68 3.78 -23.69
CA GLY A 351 1.05 3.12 -24.81
C GLY A 351 0.02 4.00 -25.54
N LYS A 352 0.06 5.33 -25.38
CA LYS A 352 -0.79 6.25 -26.14
C LYS A 352 -0.20 6.53 -27.52
N PHE A 353 -1.04 6.47 -28.55
CA PHE A 353 -0.63 6.67 -29.93
C PHE A 353 -0.02 8.05 -30.14
N ILE A 354 1.09 8.10 -30.88
CA ILE A 354 1.74 9.35 -31.31
C ILE A 354 1.68 9.48 -32.83
N LYS A 355 2.13 8.47 -33.56
CA LYS A 355 2.19 8.46 -35.03
C LYS A 355 2.41 7.06 -35.59
N GLY A 356 2.03 6.83 -36.84
CA GLY A 356 2.31 5.59 -37.58
C GLY A 356 1.07 5.01 -38.24
N GLU A 357 1.16 3.75 -38.65
CA GLU A 357 0.10 3.07 -39.40
C GLU A 357 -1.05 2.58 -38.50
N ILE A 358 -0.75 2.16 -37.26
CA ILE A 358 -1.75 1.69 -36.30
C ILE A 358 -2.20 2.89 -35.45
N GLU A 359 -3.30 3.54 -35.84
CA GLU A 359 -3.87 4.72 -35.18
C GLU A 359 -4.63 4.41 -33.87
N SER A 360 -4.13 3.46 -33.08
CA SER A 360 -4.78 2.97 -31.86
C SER A 360 -3.78 2.82 -30.70
N ASN A 361 -4.27 3.00 -29.47
CA ASN A 361 -3.46 2.86 -28.26
C ASN A 361 -3.12 1.39 -27.98
N LEU A 362 -1.98 1.14 -27.34
CA LEU A 362 -1.69 -0.15 -26.73
C LEU A 362 -2.68 -0.44 -25.61
N VAL A 363 -3.01 -1.71 -25.42
CA VAL A 363 -3.86 -2.16 -24.32
C VAL A 363 -2.96 -2.54 -23.14
N PRO A 364 -2.94 -1.77 -22.04
CA PRO A 364 -2.12 -2.08 -20.88
C PRO A 364 -2.61 -3.37 -20.20
N VAL A 365 -1.67 -4.12 -19.64
CA VAL A 365 -1.92 -5.33 -18.85
C VAL A 365 -1.60 -5.01 -17.40
N ALA A 366 -2.53 -5.37 -16.49
CA ALA A 366 -2.32 -5.17 -15.07
C ALA A 366 -1.17 -6.05 -14.56
N ILE A 367 -0.15 -5.41 -14.02
CA ILE A 367 1.02 -6.03 -13.41
C ILE A 367 1.23 -5.47 -12.00
N SER A 368 1.92 -6.22 -11.15
CA SER A 368 2.37 -5.75 -9.84
C SER A 368 3.87 -5.97 -9.70
N ASP A 369 4.58 -4.96 -9.21
CA ASP A 369 5.97 -5.06 -8.76
C ASP A 369 5.95 -5.24 -7.24
N GLU A 370 6.27 -6.43 -6.76
CA GLU A 370 6.21 -6.76 -5.34
C GLU A 370 7.40 -7.61 -4.90
N TYR A 371 7.55 -7.75 -3.59
CA TYR A 371 8.49 -8.68 -3.01
C TYR A 371 8.01 -10.13 -3.08
N TRP A 372 8.94 -11.04 -3.39
CA TRP A 372 8.76 -12.49 -3.50
C TRP A 372 7.91 -13.08 -2.37
N PHE A 373 8.20 -12.74 -1.11
CA PHE A 373 7.47 -13.31 0.03
C PHE A 373 5.99 -12.96 0.01
N SER A 374 5.64 -11.75 -0.44
CA SER A 374 4.26 -11.26 -0.53
C SER A 374 3.57 -11.98 -1.68
N TRP A 375 4.19 -11.93 -2.86
CA TRP A 375 3.63 -12.53 -4.06
C TRP A 375 3.34 -14.01 -3.88
N LYS A 376 4.30 -14.82 -3.39
CA LYS A 376 4.09 -16.26 -3.18
C LYS A 376 3.03 -16.58 -2.13
N LEU A 377 2.82 -15.70 -1.15
CA LEU A 377 1.81 -15.90 -0.12
C LEU A 377 0.39 -15.67 -0.68
N PHE A 378 0.19 -14.62 -1.48
CA PHE A 378 -1.14 -14.25 -2.02
C PHE A 378 -1.45 -14.87 -3.39
N HIS A 379 -0.43 -15.36 -4.10
CA HIS A 379 -0.55 -16.10 -5.36
C HIS A 379 0.19 -17.44 -5.29
N PRO A 380 -0.20 -18.37 -4.39
CA PRO A 380 0.55 -19.61 -4.15
C PRO A 380 0.68 -20.50 -5.40
N GLY A 381 -0.34 -20.50 -6.26
CA GLY A 381 -0.36 -21.24 -7.52
C GLY A 381 0.40 -20.58 -8.67
N SER A 382 1.02 -19.41 -8.47
CA SER A 382 1.70 -18.68 -9.54
C SER A 382 2.92 -19.43 -10.07
N LYS A 383 3.15 -19.33 -11.38
CA LYS A 383 4.32 -19.92 -12.05
C LYS A 383 5.41 -18.87 -12.26
N LEU A 384 6.65 -19.22 -11.91
CA LEU A 384 7.83 -18.42 -12.26
C LEU A 384 8.22 -18.73 -13.70
N VAL A 385 8.39 -17.69 -14.52
CA VAL A 385 8.94 -17.79 -15.87
C VAL A 385 10.28 -17.07 -15.87
N HIS A 386 11.32 -17.78 -16.32
CA HIS A 386 12.64 -17.19 -16.51
C HIS A 386 12.76 -16.55 -17.88
N CYS A 387 13.35 -15.37 -17.94
CA CYS A 387 13.67 -14.72 -19.21
C CYS A 387 14.84 -15.47 -19.86
N LYS A 388 14.72 -15.82 -21.14
CA LYS A 388 15.76 -16.54 -21.90
C LYS A 388 16.70 -15.60 -22.63
#